data_AF-A0A2D7D8R4-F1
#
_entry.id   AF-A0A2D7D8R4-F1
#
_cell.length_a   1.000
_cell.length_b   1.000
_cell.length_c   1.000
_cell.angle_alpha   90.00
_cell.angle_beta   90.00
_cell.angle_gamma   90.00
#
_symmetry.space_group_name_H-M   'P 1'
#
loop_
_entity.id
_entity.type
_entity.pdbx_description
1 polymer ?
#
loop_
_entity_poly.entity_id
_entity_poly.type
_entity_poly.pdbx_seq_one_letter_code
_entity_poly.pdbx_strand_id
1 'polypeptide(L)'
;MNDRDHEQQFLSTPESDRLLAFSMALATELWVTRARLHRLEGKLQASGHLPDGALDDAPDDAERAAMQPDLERFVSGLMATLKGEQASVPASDDILQRFV
;
A
#
# COMPACT_ATOMS: atom_id res chain seq x y z
N MET A 1 -0.17 -32.46 19.89
CA MET A 1 0.47 -31.19 20.27
C MET A 1 0.38 -30.30 19.04
N ASN A 2 -0.57 -29.36 18.99
CA ASN A 2 -0.76 -28.51 17.81
C ASN A 2 0.11 -27.26 17.98
N ASP A 3 0.95 -26.98 16.99
CA ASP A 3 1.95 -25.91 16.95
C ASP A 3 1.33 -24.50 16.71
N ARG A 4 0.08 -24.30 17.16
CA ARG A 4 -0.71 -23.07 16.92
C ARG A 4 -0.83 -22.15 18.14
N ASP A 5 -0.31 -22.54 19.30
CA ASP A 5 -0.71 -21.93 20.57
C ASP A 5 0.15 -20.75 21.05
N HIS A 6 1.22 -20.35 20.35
CA HIS A 6 2.06 -19.22 20.80
C HIS A 6 2.43 -18.26 19.67
N GLU A 7 1.44 -17.52 19.16
CA GLU A 7 1.75 -16.22 18.55
C GLU A 7 2.42 -15.34 19.62
N GLN A 8 3.57 -14.76 19.29
CA GLN A 8 4.27 -13.84 20.19
C GLN A 8 3.38 -12.62 20.42
N GLN A 9 2.89 -12.46 21.65
CA GLN A 9 2.05 -11.34 22.01
C GLN A 9 2.91 -10.15 22.47
N PHE A 10 2.74 -9.01 21.80
CA PHE A 10 3.36 -7.73 22.18
C PHE A 10 2.37 -6.82 22.90
N LEU A 11 1.07 -6.99 22.66
CA LEU A 11 -0.04 -6.25 23.23
C LEU A 11 -1.00 -7.17 23.99
N SER A 12 -1.92 -6.56 24.73
CA SER A 12 -2.80 -7.25 25.69
C SER A 12 -3.79 -8.24 25.06
N THR A 13 -4.06 -8.14 23.75
CA THR A 13 -4.95 -9.08 23.04
C THR A 13 -4.37 -9.48 21.68
N PRO A 14 -4.56 -10.74 21.24
CA PRO A 14 -4.05 -11.22 19.95
C PRO A 14 -4.54 -10.39 18.75
N GLU A 15 -5.76 -9.86 18.79
CA GLU A 15 -6.31 -9.03 17.71
C GLU A 15 -5.55 -7.70 17.58
N SER A 16 -5.13 -7.14 18.71
CA SER A 16 -4.36 -5.90 18.75
C SER A 16 -2.97 -6.10 18.14
N ASP A 17 -2.33 -7.23 18.39
CA ASP A 17 -1.03 -7.56 17.80
C ASP A 17 -1.12 -7.80 16.30
N ARG A 18 -2.18 -8.47 15.82
CA ARG A 18 -2.43 -8.65 14.39
C ARG A 18 -2.69 -7.31 13.70
N LEU A 19 -3.45 -6.42 14.33
CA LEU A 19 -3.68 -5.07 13.81
C LEU A 19 -2.38 -4.25 13.76
N LEU A 20 -1.52 -4.37 14.78
CA LEU A 20 -0.22 -3.73 14.80
C LEU A 20 0.69 -4.25 13.68
N ALA A 21 0.81 -5.58 13.54
CA ALA A 21 1.61 -6.19 12.49
C ALA A 21 1.11 -5.79 11.09
N PHE A 22 -0.20 -5.78 10.88
CA PHE A 22 -0.83 -5.28 9.65
C PHE A 22 -0.50 -3.80 9.40
N SER A 23 -0.60 -2.96 10.43
CA SER A 23 -0.28 -1.53 10.31
C SER A 23 1.18 -1.29 9.96
N MET A 24 2.10 -2.07 10.55
CA MET A 24 3.53 -2.00 10.23
C MET A 24 3.82 -2.43 8.79
N ALA A 25 3.16 -3.50 8.32
CA ALA A 25 3.29 -3.94 6.93
C ALA A 25 2.79 -2.86 5.96
N LEU A 26 1.60 -2.28 6.22
CA LEU A 26 1.07 -1.16 5.43
C LEU A 26 2.00 0.07 5.44
N ALA A 27 2.56 0.43 6.60
CA ALA A 27 3.49 1.54 6.70
C ALA A 27 4.75 1.31 5.85
N THR A 28 5.24 0.06 5.82
CA THR A 28 6.38 -0.34 5.01
C THR A 28 6.07 -0.23 3.51
N GLU A 29 4.94 -0.76 3.07
CA GLU A 29 4.51 -0.66 1.66
C GLU A 29 4.26 0.79 1.23
N LEU A 30 3.69 1.61 2.11
CA LEU A 30 3.53 3.05 1.88
C LEU A 30 4.89 3.73 1.71
N TRP A 31 5.86 3.42 2.57
CA TRP A 31 7.21 3.97 2.45
C TRP A 31 7.89 3.55 1.14
N VAL A 32 7.82 2.27 0.76
CA VAL A 32 8.36 1.78 -0.51
C VAL A 32 7.72 2.49 -1.70
N THR A 33 6.40 2.70 -1.66
CA THR A 33 5.67 3.43 -2.70
C THR A 33 6.16 4.88 -2.79
N ARG A 34 6.29 5.59 -1.66
CA ARG A 34 6.85 6.95 -1.62
C ARG A 34 8.27 7.00 -2.20
N ALA A 35 9.13 6.06 -1.85
CA ALA A 35 10.49 5.99 -2.38
C ALA A 35 10.52 5.75 -3.90
N ARG A 36 9.61 4.92 -4.42
CA ARG A 36 9.46 4.69 -5.87
C ARG A 36 8.97 5.94 -6.59
N LEU A 37 7.99 6.66 -6.03
CA LEU A 37 7.51 7.92 -6.59
C LEU A 37 8.61 8.97 -6.64
N HIS A 38 9.35 9.15 -5.54
CA HIS A 38 10.49 10.09 -5.51
C HIS A 38 11.56 9.73 -6.55
N ARG A 39 11.86 8.44 -6.73
CA ARG A 39 12.79 7.99 -7.78
C ARG A 39 12.25 8.22 -9.20
N LEU A 40 10.95 8.07 -9.40
CA LEU A 40 10.30 8.35 -10.69
C LEU A 40 10.37 9.84 -11.01
N GLU A 41 10.00 10.68 -10.06
CA GLU A 41 10.09 12.14 -10.16
C GLU A 41 11.52 12.58 -10.50
N GLY A 42 12.52 12.13 -9.74
CA GLY A 42 13.92 12.46 -10.02
C GLY A 42 14.39 12.01 -11.41
N LYS A 43 13.86 10.92 -11.96
CA LYS A 43 14.13 10.50 -13.35
C LYS A 43 13.45 11.41 -14.38
N LEU A 44 12.22 11.84 -14.13
CA LEU A 44 11.49 12.76 -15.01
C LEU A 44 12.15 14.15 -15.03
N GLN A 45 12.63 14.62 -13.87
CA GLN A 45 13.41 15.84 -13.75
C GLN A 45 14.75 15.72 -14.48
N ALA A 46 15.50 14.64 -14.26
CA ALA A 46 16.79 14.42 -14.92
C ALA A 46 16.69 14.29 -16.45
N SER A 47 15.53 13.86 -16.97
CA SER A 47 15.23 13.81 -18.40
C SER A 47 14.64 15.10 -18.97
N GLY A 48 14.41 16.12 -18.13
CA GLY A 48 13.88 17.42 -18.54
C GLY A 48 12.38 17.43 -18.83
N HIS A 49 11.64 16.37 -18.45
CA HIS A 49 10.19 16.28 -18.64
C HIS A 49 9.39 16.99 -17.55
N LEU A 50 10.03 17.29 -16.41
CA LEU A 50 9.40 17.89 -15.25
C LEU A 50 10.36 18.90 -14.59
N PRO A 51 9.93 20.12 -14.25
CA PRO A 51 10.76 21.01 -13.45
C PRO A 51 10.90 20.52 -12.01
N ASP A 52 11.92 21.01 -11.32
CA ASP A 52 12.11 20.72 -9.90
C ASP A 52 10.94 21.26 -9.06
N GLY A 53 10.50 20.48 -8.07
CA GLY A 53 9.37 20.79 -7.19
C GLY A 53 7.98 20.82 -7.85
N ALA A 54 7.85 20.37 -9.10
CA ALA A 54 6.57 20.42 -9.82
C ALA A 54 5.48 19.49 -9.26
N LEU A 55 5.83 18.53 -8.40
CA LEU A 55 4.90 17.61 -7.74
C LEU A 55 4.85 17.80 -6.21
N ASP A 56 5.46 18.87 -5.69
CA ASP A 56 5.46 19.17 -4.26
C ASP A 56 4.12 19.71 -3.76
N ASP A 57 3.36 20.34 -4.66
CA ASP A 57 2.06 20.90 -4.35
C ASP A 57 1.03 19.80 -4.10
N ALA A 58 0.12 20.08 -3.15
CA ALA A 58 -1.02 19.20 -2.93
C ALA A 58 -1.92 19.22 -4.19
N PRO A 59 -2.50 18.07 -4.58
CA PRO A 59 -3.39 18.02 -5.73
C PRO A 59 -4.55 19.00 -5.53
N ASP A 60 -4.90 19.72 -6.59
CA ASP A 60 -6.00 20.68 -6.56
C ASP A 60 -7.37 20.00 -6.44
N ASP A 61 -8.44 20.80 -6.33
CA ASP A 61 -9.80 20.27 -6.16
C ASP A 61 -10.24 19.39 -7.35
N ALA A 62 -9.81 19.72 -8.57
CA ALA A 62 -10.15 18.98 -9.78
C ALA A 62 -9.36 17.67 -9.86
N GLU A 63 -8.07 17.70 -9.54
CA GLU A 63 -7.21 16.51 -9.46
C GLU A 63 -7.68 15.57 -8.35
N ARG A 64 -8.03 16.09 -7.18
CA ARG A 64 -8.61 15.30 -6.08
C ARG A 64 -9.92 14.64 -6.50
N ALA A 65 -10.82 15.39 -7.15
CA ALA A 65 -12.07 14.83 -7.66
C ALA A 65 -11.83 13.73 -8.71
N ALA A 66 -10.82 13.89 -9.57
CA ALA A 66 -10.46 12.88 -10.56
C ALA A 66 -9.92 11.57 -9.92
N MET A 67 -9.18 11.68 -8.81
CA MET A 67 -8.64 10.53 -8.07
C MET A 67 -9.64 9.91 -7.07
N GLN A 68 -10.75 10.57 -6.79
CA GLN A 68 -11.75 10.12 -5.82
C GLN A 68 -12.24 8.67 -6.05
N PRO A 69 -12.53 8.23 -7.29
CA PRO A 69 -12.96 6.85 -7.55
C PRO A 69 -11.88 5.81 -7.20
N ASP A 70 -10.61 6.12 -7.48
CA ASP A 70 -9.48 5.24 -7.19
C ASP A 70 -9.24 5.15 -5.68
N LEU A 71 -9.37 6.27 -4.98
CA LEU A 71 -9.32 6.31 -3.52
C LEU A 71 -10.44 5.46 -2.90
N GLU A 72 -11.67 5.58 -3.38
CA GLU A 72 -12.81 4.79 -2.91
C GLU A 72 -12.60 3.29 -3.15
N ARG A 73 -12.04 2.92 -4.32
CA ARG A 73 -11.69 1.52 -4.63
C ARG A 73 -10.61 0.98 -3.70
N PHE A 74 -9.58 1.77 -3.44
CA PHE A 74 -8.50 1.40 -2.53
C PHE A 74 -9.00 1.20 -1.09
N VAL A 75 -9.77 2.15 -0.58
CA VAL A 75 -10.39 2.08 0.76
C VAL A 75 -11.35 0.89 0.86
N SER A 76 -12.14 0.63 -0.19
CA SER A 76 -13.04 -0.52 -0.23
C SER A 76 -12.28 -1.85 -0.13
N GLY A 77 -11.16 -2.00 -0.85
CA GLY A 77 -10.30 -3.20 -0.77
C GLY A 77 -9.66 -3.40 0.61
N LEU A 78 -9.22 -2.30 1.24
CA LEU A 78 -8.74 -2.31 2.63
C LEU A 78 -9.83 -2.76 3.62
N MET A 79 -11.04 -2.20 3.48
CA MET A 79 -12.16 -2.52 4.36
C MET A 79 -12.69 -3.94 4.15
N ALA A 80 -12.64 -4.49 2.92
CA ALA A 80 -12.97 -5.89 2.65
C ALA A 80 -12.01 -6.85 3.36
N THR A 81 -10.71 -6.53 3.33
CA THR A 81 -9.67 -7.30 4.04
C THR A 81 -9.91 -7.32 5.55
N LEU A 82 -10.40 -6.21 6.12
CA LEU A 82 -10.75 -6.10 7.54
C LEU A 82 -12.07 -6.81 7.91
N LYS A 83 -13.00 -6.99 6.96
CA LYS A 83 -14.29 -7.67 7.16
C LYS A 83 -14.21 -9.20 7.11
N GLY A 84 -13.01 -9.77 6.94
CA GLY A 84 -12.81 -11.22 6.93
C GLY A 84 -13.15 -11.89 5.60
N GLU A 85 -13.47 -11.12 4.55
CA GLU A 85 -13.35 -11.60 3.18
C GLU A 85 -11.87 -11.68 2.88
N GLN A 86 -11.26 -12.85 3.09
CA GLN A 86 -9.90 -13.12 2.64
C GLN A 86 -9.84 -12.96 1.12
N ALA A 87 -9.64 -11.74 0.65
CA ALA A 87 -9.18 -11.47 -0.70
C ALA A 87 -7.67 -11.76 -0.75
N SER A 88 -7.27 -13.00 -0.41
CA SER A 88 -6.08 -13.58 -1.02
C SER A 88 -6.45 -13.84 -2.48
N VAL A 89 -6.49 -12.77 -3.28
CA VAL A 89 -6.38 -12.93 -4.72
C VAL A 89 -4.89 -13.20 -4.93
N PRO A 90 -4.47 -14.44 -5.24
CA PRO A 90 -3.09 -14.66 -5.63
C PRO A 90 -2.79 -13.71 -6.80
N ALA A 91 -1.57 -13.19 -6.86
CA ALA A 91 -1.12 -12.44 -8.03
C ALA A 91 -1.52 -13.22 -9.28
N SER A 92 -2.26 -12.59 -10.19
CA SER A 92 -2.69 -13.24 -11.43
C SER A 92 -1.47 -13.83 -12.13
N ASP A 93 -1.59 -15.03 -12.71
CA ASP A 93 -0.49 -15.80 -13.29
C ASP A 93 0.41 -14.98 -14.25
N ASP A 94 -0.14 -13.95 -14.90
CA ASP A 94 0.60 -12.99 -15.74
C ASP A 94 1.74 -12.24 -15.01
N ILE A 95 1.63 -12.00 -13.70
CA ILE A 95 2.67 -11.32 -12.90
C ILE A 95 3.79 -12.30 -12.52
N LEU A 96 3.44 -13.57 -12.26
CA LEU A 96 4.39 -14.60 -11.85
C LEU A 96 5.31 -15.03 -13.00
N GLN A 97 4.82 -14.99 -14.26
CA GLN A 97 5.64 -15.31 -15.43
C GLN A 97 6.65 -14.22 -15.82
N ARG A 98 6.61 -13.04 -15.20
CA ARG A 98 7.58 -11.96 -15.48
C ARG A 98 8.92 -12.15 -14.73
N PHE A 99 8.99 -13.07 -13.77
CA PHE A 99 10.14 -13.25 -12.88
C PHE A 99 10.80 -14.64 -12.98
N VAL A 100 10.51 -15.40 -14.04
CA VAL A 100 11.24 -16.62 -14.46
C VAL A 100 11.91 -16.35 -15.80
#